data_AF-A0A2U2EK31-F1
#
_entry.id   AF-A0A2U2EK31-F1
#
_cell.length_a   1.000
_cell.length_b   1.000
_cell.length_c   1.000
_cell.angle_alpha   90.00
_cell.angle_beta   90.00
_cell.angle_gamma   90.00
#
_symmetry.space_group_name_H-M   'P 1'
#
loop_
_entity.id
_entity.type
_entity.pdbx_description
1 polymer ?
#
loop_
_entity_poly.entity_id
_entity_poly.type
_entity_poly.pdbx_seq_one_letter_code
_entity_poly.pdbx_strand_id
1 'polypeptide(L)'
;MKQNFKSGFVTIIGRPNVGKSTLMNRLIGQKIAITSNKPQTTRNRIQTVYTDMEKGQIVFLDTPGIHKAKNKLGEYMVNVAEKTLNEVDVVLWLVEPTNFIGAGEQHIIEQLKKVNTPVILIINKVDTVEKEKVLEYIDTYRKVYDFAEIIPTSALRGQNTDDVINSIFKYLPYGPQFYDEDTITDQPERAICAEIIREKALHALNDEVPHGIAVGIDRMKTRKTKSGSIIDMDATIVCERDSHKGIIIGKQGSMLKKIGTNARYEMERLLDCKVNLKLWVKVKKDWRDSDFLIKNFGYKEEE
;
A
#
# COMPACT_ATOMS: atom_id res chain seq x y z
N MET A 1 -23.93 21.08 6.39
CA MET A 1 -22.47 20.94 6.57
C MET A 1 -22.13 21.34 8.00
N LYS A 2 -21.49 20.48 8.80
CA LYS A 2 -21.06 20.85 10.16
C LYS A 2 -19.98 21.93 10.03
N GLN A 3 -20.13 23.05 10.75
CA GLN A 3 -19.22 24.21 10.68
C GLN A 3 -17.75 23.91 11.06
N ASN A 4 -17.46 22.72 11.60
CA ASN A 4 -16.13 22.29 12.05
C ASN A 4 -15.63 21.01 11.39
N PHE A 5 -16.13 20.62 10.21
CA PHE A 5 -15.71 19.41 9.52
C PHE A 5 -14.36 19.62 8.82
N LYS A 6 -13.36 18.81 9.15
CA LYS A 6 -12.06 18.84 8.47
C LYS A 6 -11.97 17.77 7.39
N SER A 7 -11.36 18.08 6.27
CA SER A 7 -11.11 17.06 5.26
C SER A 7 -9.91 17.39 4.40
N GLY A 8 -9.26 16.35 3.89
CA GLY A 8 -8.15 16.52 2.95
C GLY A 8 -7.41 15.23 2.67
N PHE A 9 -6.36 15.37 1.86
CA PHE A 9 -5.57 14.29 1.34
C PHE A 9 -4.27 14.11 2.12
N VAL A 10 -3.93 12.87 2.43
CA VAL A 10 -2.77 12.52 3.24
C VAL A 10 -1.98 11.42 2.56
N THR A 11 -0.69 11.60 2.34
CA THR A 11 0.14 10.50 1.80
C THR A 11 1.05 9.92 2.86
N ILE A 12 1.34 8.63 2.72
CA ILE A 12 2.30 7.92 3.55
C ILE A 12 3.53 7.63 2.71
N ILE A 13 4.66 8.25 3.05
CA ILE A 13 5.94 8.00 2.40
C ILE A 13 6.92 7.33 3.34
N GLY A 14 8.01 6.85 2.76
CA GLY A 14 9.07 6.16 3.49
C GLY A 14 9.66 5.05 2.64
N ARG A 15 10.80 4.53 3.09
CA ARG A 15 11.48 3.45 2.39
C ARG A 15 10.62 2.19 2.29
N PRO A 16 10.94 1.25 1.38
CA PRO A 16 10.29 -0.05 1.39
C PRO A 16 10.38 -0.72 2.77
N ASN A 17 9.37 -1.51 3.14
CA ASN A 17 9.29 -2.32 4.38
C ASN A 17 9.19 -1.58 5.73
N VAL A 18 9.19 -0.25 5.78
CA VAL A 18 9.00 0.52 7.04
C VAL A 18 7.61 0.37 7.68
N GLY A 19 6.66 -0.28 6.99
CA GLY A 19 5.33 -0.59 7.51
C GLY A 19 4.19 0.34 7.09
N LYS A 20 4.32 1.07 5.97
CA LYS A 20 3.29 1.96 5.41
C LYS A 20 1.91 1.31 5.29
N SER A 21 1.81 0.21 4.55
CA SER A 21 0.53 -0.51 4.36
C SER A 21 0.02 -1.15 5.66
N THR A 22 0.92 -1.52 6.58
CA THR A 22 0.54 -2.01 7.91
C THR A 22 -0.11 -0.91 8.74
N LEU A 23 0.46 0.30 8.73
CA LEU A 23 -0.15 1.46 9.38
C LEU A 23 -1.48 1.79 8.73
N MET A 24 -1.54 1.84 7.39
CA MET A 24 -2.78 2.13 6.67
C MET A 24 -3.93 1.20 7.08
N ASN A 25 -3.70 -0.11 6.97
CA ASN A 25 -4.71 -1.12 7.34
C ASN A 25 -5.12 -1.00 8.81
N ARG A 26 -4.20 -0.58 9.69
CA ARG A 26 -4.49 -0.39 11.11
C ARG A 26 -5.35 0.84 11.35
N LEU A 27 -5.06 1.96 10.69
CA LEU A 27 -5.83 3.21 10.80
C LEU A 27 -7.25 3.03 10.26
N ILE A 28 -7.39 2.30 9.15
CA ILE A 28 -8.69 2.02 8.53
C ILE A 28 -9.47 0.92 9.27
N GLY A 29 -8.78 0.03 9.99
CA GLY A 29 -9.39 -1.11 10.68
C GLY A 29 -9.76 -2.28 9.75
N GLN A 30 -9.48 -2.15 8.45
CA GLN A 30 -9.69 -3.20 7.44
C GLN A 30 -8.44 -3.37 6.59
N LYS A 31 -8.25 -4.58 6.04
CA LYS A 31 -7.12 -4.88 5.17
C LYS A 31 -7.44 -4.49 3.72
N ILE A 32 -7.02 -3.29 3.33
CA ILE A 32 -7.21 -2.76 1.97
C ILE A 32 -5.91 -2.78 1.18
N ALA A 33 -4.81 -2.34 1.78
CA ALA A 33 -3.49 -2.33 1.16
C ALA A 33 -2.77 -3.66 1.39
N ILE A 34 -2.14 -4.21 0.36
CA ILE A 34 -1.38 -5.45 0.51
C ILE A 34 -0.08 -5.23 1.28
N THR A 35 0.37 -6.27 1.98
CA THR A 35 1.56 -6.21 2.83
C THR A 35 2.53 -7.34 2.49
N SER A 36 3.82 -7.03 2.37
CA SER A 36 4.88 -8.02 2.25
C SER A 36 6.18 -7.47 2.83
N ASN A 37 7.06 -8.35 3.26
CA ASN A 37 8.43 -8.02 3.65
C ASN A 37 9.34 -7.78 2.43
N LYS A 38 8.79 -7.86 1.22
CA LYS A 38 9.51 -7.61 -0.03
C LYS A 38 9.42 -6.16 -0.45
N PRO A 39 10.51 -5.59 -0.99
CA PRO A 39 10.45 -4.25 -1.55
C PRO A 39 9.49 -4.21 -2.76
N GLN A 40 9.04 -3.00 -3.11
CA GLN A 40 8.10 -2.78 -4.22
C GLN A 40 6.74 -3.50 -4.06
N THR A 41 6.26 -3.59 -2.81
CA THR A 41 4.95 -4.15 -2.50
C THR A 41 3.82 -3.30 -3.06
N THR A 42 3.69 -2.01 -2.71
CA THR A 42 2.69 -1.11 -3.32
C THR A 42 3.19 -0.59 -4.68
N ARG A 43 2.35 -0.64 -5.72
CA ARG A 43 2.68 -0.18 -7.09
C ARG A 43 1.71 0.84 -7.68
N ASN A 44 0.45 0.83 -7.24
CA ASN A 44 -0.56 1.80 -7.65
C ASN A 44 -0.74 2.86 -6.56
N ARG A 45 -1.24 4.04 -6.94
CA ARG A 45 -1.89 4.95 -6.00
C ARG A 45 -3.20 4.32 -5.55
N ILE A 46 -3.40 4.17 -4.24
CA ILE A 46 -4.65 3.63 -3.66
C ILE A 46 -5.24 4.71 -2.79
N GLN A 47 -6.52 5.01 -2.97
CA GLN A 47 -7.23 5.88 -2.04
C GLN A 47 -7.92 5.03 -0.98
N THR A 48 -7.65 5.34 0.28
CA THR A 48 -8.34 4.75 1.42
C THR A 48 -8.89 5.85 2.31
N VAL A 49 -10.14 5.73 2.69
CA VAL A 49 -10.90 6.80 3.33
C VAL A 49 -11.13 6.41 4.80
N TYR A 50 -10.74 7.32 5.69
CA TYR A 50 -11.10 7.28 7.10
C TYR A 50 -12.13 8.38 7.36
N THR A 51 -13.32 8.01 7.81
CA THR A 51 -14.39 8.97 8.14
C THR A 51 -14.69 8.92 9.62
N ASP A 52 -14.63 10.09 10.27
CA ASP A 52 -15.12 10.34 11.62
C ASP A 52 -16.17 11.45 11.51
N MET A 53 -17.45 11.11 11.70
CA MET A 53 -18.55 12.05 11.46
C MET A 53 -18.57 13.26 12.41
N GLU A 54 -17.78 13.24 13.49
CA GLU A 54 -17.61 14.37 14.39
C GLU A 54 -16.41 15.23 14.02
N LYS A 55 -15.28 14.61 13.63
CA LYS A 55 -14.02 15.31 13.32
C LYS A 55 -13.88 15.69 11.85
N GLY A 56 -14.13 14.76 10.93
CA GLY A 56 -13.79 14.95 9.53
C GLY A 56 -13.50 13.69 8.73
N GLN A 57 -12.97 13.87 7.52
CA GLN A 57 -12.61 12.79 6.61
C GLN A 57 -11.15 12.90 6.14
N ILE A 58 -10.39 11.82 6.29
CA ILE A 58 -9.01 11.71 5.82
C ILE A 58 -9.01 10.82 4.58
N VAL A 59 -8.58 11.36 3.44
CA VAL A 59 -8.36 10.57 2.22
C VAL A 59 -6.89 10.23 2.12
N PHE A 60 -6.53 9.01 2.49
CA PHE A 60 -5.17 8.56 2.39
C PHE A 60 -4.83 8.14 0.96
N LEU A 61 -3.72 8.67 0.44
CA LEU A 61 -3.11 8.30 -0.83
C LEU A 61 -1.91 7.38 -0.54
N ASP A 62 -2.13 6.06 -0.58
CA ASP A 62 -1.04 5.07 -0.47
C ASP A 62 -0.23 5.10 -1.77
N THR A 63 1.04 5.44 -1.66
CA THR A 63 1.95 5.58 -2.80
C THR A 63 3.03 4.50 -2.78
N PRO A 64 3.55 4.13 -3.96
CA PRO A 64 4.76 3.32 -4.04
C PRO A 64 5.90 3.92 -3.20
N GLY A 65 6.71 3.06 -2.58
CA GLY A 65 7.87 3.54 -1.81
C GLY A 65 8.89 4.25 -2.70
N ILE A 66 9.41 5.39 -2.23
CA ILE A 66 10.42 6.19 -2.94
C ILE A 66 11.75 5.42 -2.95
N HIS A 67 12.30 5.19 -4.15
CA HIS A 67 13.57 4.51 -4.38
C HIS A 67 14.14 4.85 -5.76
N LYS A 68 15.42 4.55 -6.00
CA LYS A 68 16.02 4.74 -7.32
C LYS A 68 15.43 3.75 -8.34
N ALA A 69 14.83 4.29 -9.41
CA ALA A 69 14.27 3.50 -10.50
C ALA A 69 15.35 2.71 -11.26
N LYS A 70 14.98 1.52 -11.76
CA LYS A 70 15.85 0.63 -12.56
C LYS A 70 15.22 0.19 -13.89
N ASN A 71 13.95 0.50 -14.10
CA ASN A 71 13.12 0.15 -15.25
C ASN A 71 11.92 1.11 -15.31
N LYS A 72 11.14 1.06 -16.39
CA LYS A 72 9.99 1.97 -16.58
C LYS A 72 8.92 1.85 -15.50
N LEU A 73 8.65 0.64 -14.99
CA LEU A 73 7.75 0.48 -13.85
C LEU A 73 8.26 1.23 -12.60
N GLY A 74 9.58 1.18 -12.34
CA GLY A 74 10.20 1.92 -11.26
C GLY A 74 10.12 3.44 -11.45
N GLU A 75 10.31 3.92 -12.68
CA GLU A 75 10.15 5.35 -13.02
C GLU A 75 8.72 5.80 -12.77
N TYR A 76 7.72 5.05 -13.24
CA TYR A 76 6.31 5.27 -12.95
C TYR A 76 6.05 5.36 -11.43
N MET A 77 6.58 4.41 -10.65
CA MET A 77 6.39 4.40 -9.19
C MET A 77 6.98 5.63 -8.51
N VAL A 78 8.14 6.12 -8.97
CA VAL A 78 8.76 7.35 -8.44
C VAL A 78 7.91 8.57 -8.82
N ASN A 79 7.51 8.69 -10.08
CA ASN A 79 6.68 9.81 -10.55
C ASN A 79 5.36 9.91 -9.78
N VAL A 80 4.69 8.78 -9.53
CA VAL A 80 3.45 8.74 -8.73
C VAL A 80 3.69 9.25 -7.31
N ALA A 81 4.79 8.85 -6.67
CA ALA A 81 5.13 9.31 -5.33
C ALA A 81 5.44 10.82 -5.30
N GLU A 82 6.22 11.33 -6.27
CA GLU A 82 6.57 12.75 -6.35
C GLU A 82 5.37 13.65 -6.66
N LYS A 83 4.49 13.24 -7.59
CA LYS A 83 3.24 13.99 -7.87
C LYS A 83 2.36 14.07 -6.62
N THR A 84 2.17 12.93 -5.94
CA THR A 84 1.32 12.88 -4.75
C THR A 84 1.82 13.80 -3.64
N LEU A 85 3.14 13.96 -3.45
CA LEU A 85 3.69 14.88 -2.45
C LEU A 85 3.25 16.33 -2.64
N ASN A 86 2.95 16.75 -3.87
CA ASN A 86 2.50 18.12 -4.18
C ASN A 86 0.97 18.30 -4.11
N GLU A 87 0.22 17.20 -4.02
CA GLU A 87 -1.26 17.20 -4.06
C GLU A 87 -1.90 17.04 -2.67
N VAL A 88 -1.10 16.77 -1.63
CA VAL A 88 -1.61 16.46 -0.28
C VAL A 88 -1.56 17.62 0.69
N ASP A 89 -2.49 17.60 1.64
CA ASP A 89 -2.59 18.54 2.77
C ASP A 89 -1.66 18.16 3.92
N VAL A 90 -1.33 16.87 4.08
CA VAL A 90 -0.40 16.37 5.11
C VAL A 90 0.45 15.22 4.56
N VAL A 91 1.74 15.20 4.90
CA VAL A 91 2.65 14.08 4.59
C VAL A 91 2.99 13.32 5.88
N LEU A 92 2.75 12.01 5.89
CA LEU A 92 3.29 11.11 6.91
C LEU A 92 4.59 10.50 6.42
N TRP A 93 5.71 10.83 7.05
CA TRP A 93 6.98 10.16 6.75
C TRP A 93 7.22 9.03 7.76
N LEU A 94 7.08 7.79 7.29
CA LEU A 94 7.36 6.60 8.09
C LEU A 94 8.83 6.16 8.01
N VAL A 95 9.41 5.91 9.18
CA VAL A 95 10.77 5.39 9.36
C VAL A 95 10.80 4.26 10.39
N GLU A 96 11.88 3.50 10.42
CA GLU A 96 12.16 2.53 11.50
C GLU A 96 13.01 3.18 12.60
N PRO A 97 13.02 2.64 13.83
CA PRO A 97 13.86 3.13 14.93
C PRO A 97 15.34 2.88 14.61
N THR A 98 16.02 3.93 14.16
CA THR A 98 17.46 3.90 13.86
C THR A 98 18.09 5.28 14.07
N ASN A 99 19.34 5.29 14.52
CA ASN A 99 20.18 6.50 14.61
C ASN A 99 20.96 6.77 13.31
N PHE A 100 20.83 5.89 12.30
CA PHE A 100 21.53 6.03 11.03
C PHE A 100 20.63 6.68 9.97
N ILE A 101 20.99 7.91 9.56
CA ILE A 101 20.35 8.62 8.45
C ILE A 101 21.18 8.35 7.18
N GLY A 102 20.74 7.36 6.40
CA GLY A 102 21.41 6.95 5.18
C GLY A 102 21.00 7.75 3.96
N ALA A 103 21.57 7.39 2.80
CA ALA A 103 21.27 8.03 1.52
C ALA A 103 19.78 7.94 1.13
N GLY A 104 19.07 6.89 1.57
CA GLY A 104 17.64 6.73 1.31
C GLY A 104 16.79 7.75 2.06
N GLU A 105 17.08 7.95 3.34
CA GLU A 105 16.45 8.97 4.18
C GLU A 105 16.82 10.38 3.70
N GLN A 106 18.09 10.62 3.35
CA GLN A 106 18.56 11.88 2.80
C GLN A 106 17.83 12.26 1.51
N HIS A 107 17.63 11.30 0.60
CA HIS A 107 16.90 11.54 -0.64
C HIS A 107 15.43 11.96 -0.40
N ILE A 108 14.76 11.32 0.57
CA ILE A 108 13.40 11.71 0.96
C ILE A 108 13.39 13.11 1.58
N ILE A 109 14.36 13.41 2.46
CA ILE A 109 14.51 14.75 3.05
C ILE A 109 14.66 15.83 1.97
N GLU A 110 15.47 15.57 0.94
CA GLU A 110 15.65 16.50 -0.18
C GLU A 110 14.37 16.75 -0.98
N GLN A 111 13.51 15.74 -1.13
CA GLN A 111 12.20 15.90 -1.76
C GLN A 111 11.24 16.66 -0.84
N LEU A 112 11.21 16.34 0.45
CA LEU A 112 10.35 17.01 1.44
C LEU A 112 10.67 18.50 1.57
N LYS A 113 11.95 18.89 1.46
CA LYS A 113 12.37 20.30 1.45
C LYS A 113 11.82 21.11 0.27
N LYS A 114 11.26 20.47 -0.76
CA LYS A 114 10.69 21.12 -1.94
C LYS A 114 9.18 21.37 -1.80
N VAL A 115 8.52 20.80 -0.79
CA VAL A 115 7.09 20.98 -0.54
C VAL A 115 6.85 21.83 0.69
N ASN A 116 5.74 22.58 0.72
CA ASN A 116 5.33 23.40 1.87
C ASN A 116 4.35 22.66 2.80
N THR A 117 4.00 21.43 2.44
CA THR A 117 3.02 20.61 3.16
C THR A 117 3.58 20.20 4.54
N PRO A 118 2.79 20.27 5.62
CA PRO A 118 3.22 19.82 6.94
C PRO A 118 3.59 18.33 6.92
N VAL A 119 4.76 18.01 7.46
CA VAL A 119 5.28 16.65 7.56
C VAL A 119 5.21 16.17 9.00
N ILE A 120 4.52 15.05 9.22
CA ILE A 120 4.49 14.34 10.50
C ILE A 120 5.44 13.14 10.39
N LEU A 121 6.44 13.07 11.28
CA LEU A 121 7.33 11.92 11.37
C LEU A 121 6.66 10.82 12.17
N ILE A 122 6.62 9.62 11.60
CA ILE A 122 6.16 8.42 12.28
C ILE A 122 7.33 7.45 12.42
N ILE A 123 7.84 7.30 13.64
CA ILE A 123 8.86 6.30 13.95
C ILE A 123 8.13 4.99 14.27
N ASN A 124 7.97 4.13 13.27
CA ASN A 124 7.19 2.90 13.36
C ASN A 124 8.05 1.71 13.82
N LYS A 125 7.42 0.64 14.32
CA LYS A 125 8.06 -0.57 14.85
C LYS A 125 8.80 -0.36 16.17
N VAL A 126 8.35 0.58 17.01
CA VAL A 126 8.96 0.79 18.34
C VAL A 126 8.84 -0.43 19.26
N ASP A 127 7.98 -1.40 18.93
CA ASP A 127 7.90 -2.70 19.61
C ASP A 127 9.12 -3.61 19.37
N THR A 128 10.04 -3.22 18.48
CA THR A 128 11.27 -3.96 18.18
C THR A 128 12.50 -3.46 18.93
N VAL A 129 12.34 -2.40 19.75
CA VAL A 129 13.43 -1.73 20.46
C VAL A 129 13.05 -1.45 21.91
N GLU A 130 14.06 -1.20 22.74
CA GLU A 130 13.88 -0.77 24.13
C GLU A 130 13.26 0.63 24.18
N LYS A 131 12.34 0.84 25.13
CA LYS A 131 11.56 2.08 25.25
C LYS A 131 12.44 3.30 25.49
N GLU A 132 13.54 3.11 26.22
CA GLU A 132 14.51 4.13 26.60
C GLU A 132 15.22 4.70 25.37
N LYS A 133 15.43 3.88 24.33
CA LYS A 133 16.10 4.30 23.08
C LYS A 133 15.22 5.12 22.15
N VAL A 134 13.91 5.12 22.35
CA VAL A 134 12.97 5.85 21.48
C VAL A 134 13.27 7.35 21.46
N LEU A 135 13.68 7.92 22.60
CA LEU A 135 14.05 9.33 22.70
C LEU A 135 15.30 9.66 21.86
N GLU A 136 16.26 8.72 21.75
CA GLU A 136 17.46 8.89 20.92
C GLU A 136 17.10 8.94 19.43
N TYR A 137 16.19 8.08 18.98
CA TYR A 137 15.72 8.09 17.59
C TYR A 137 14.99 9.39 17.27
N ILE A 138 14.11 9.87 18.17
CA ILE A 138 13.44 11.18 18.02
C ILE A 138 14.47 12.30 17.90
N ASP A 139 15.49 12.31 18.76
CA ASP A 139 16.56 13.31 18.74
C ASP A 139 17.38 13.26 17.45
N THR A 140 17.59 12.08 16.88
CA THR A 140 18.29 11.93 15.60
C THR A 140 17.49 12.57 14.46
N TYR A 141 16.21 12.22 14.32
CA TYR A 141 15.42 12.71 13.19
C TYR A 141 15.08 14.20 13.30
N ARG A 142 14.78 14.73 14.50
CA ARG A 142 14.47 16.16 14.67
C ARG A 142 15.60 17.10 14.23
N LYS A 143 16.84 16.61 14.17
CA LYS A 143 18.02 17.39 13.75
C LYS A 143 18.15 17.50 12.24
N VAL A 144 17.52 16.62 11.46
CA VAL A 144 17.70 16.55 10.00
C VAL A 144 16.54 17.17 9.22
N TYR A 145 15.39 17.35 9.85
CA TYR A 145 14.20 17.95 9.24
C TYR A 145 13.31 18.59 10.30
N ASP A 146 12.63 19.68 9.94
CA ASP A 146 11.68 20.37 10.81
C ASP A 146 10.28 19.75 10.66
N PHE A 147 9.88 18.94 11.63
CA PHE A 147 8.63 18.20 11.60
C PHE A 147 7.53 18.96 12.31
N ALA A 148 6.32 18.88 11.76
CA ALA A 148 5.12 19.39 12.41
C ALA A 148 4.85 18.66 13.73
N GLU A 149 4.98 17.33 13.71
CA GLU A 149 4.82 16.42 14.85
C GLU A 149 5.75 15.20 14.69
N ILE A 150 6.16 14.58 15.79
CA ILE A 150 6.95 13.34 15.80
C ILE A 150 6.25 12.32 16.69
N ILE A 151 5.83 11.20 16.11
CA ILE A 151 5.00 10.20 16.79
C ILE A 151 5.69 8.82 16.72
N PRO A 152 6.21 8.29 17.85
CA PRO A 152 6.65 6.91 17.93
C PRO A 152 5.42 5.98 17.92
N THR A 153 5.41 4.97 17.05
CA THR A 153 4.26 4.07 16.86
C THR A 153 4.67 2.62 16.70
N SER A 154 3.73 1.73 17.00
CA SER A 154 3.77 0.35 16.48
C SER A 154 2.49 0.08 15.73
N ALA A 155 2.55 0.16 14.39
CA ALA A 155 1.41 -0.16 13.53
C ALA A 155 0.94 -1.61 13.74
N LEU A 156 1.88 -2.53 14.01
CA LEU A 156 1.58 -3.95 14.24
C LEU A 156 0.82 -4.16 15.56
N ARG A 157 1.20 -3.44 16.63
CA ARG A 157 0.58 -3.56 17.96
C ARG A 157 -0.55 -2.55 18.20
N GLY A 158 -0.72 -1.59 17.30
CA GLY A 158 -1.67 -0.48 17.45
C GLY A 158 -1.27 0.55 18.50
N GLN A 159 0.02 0.68 18.81
CA GLN A 159 0.49 1.67 19.77
C GLN A 159 0.54 3.05 19.11
N ASN A 160 -0.06 4.04 19.77
CA ASN A 160 -0.10 5.45 19.38
C ASN A 160 -0.71 5.72 17.99
N THR A 161 -1.56 4.83 17.47
CA THR A 161 -2.21 5.04 16.17
C THR A 161 -3.27 6.13 16.23
N ASP A 162 -3.93 6.30 17.38
CA ASP A 162 -4.92 7.36 17.58
C ASP A 162 -4.25 8.74 17.59
N ASP A 163 -3.02 8.83 18.11
CA ASP A 163 -2.22 10.06 18.08
C ASP A 163 -1.89 10.46 16.64
N VAL A 164 -1.66 9.49 15.74
CA VAL A 164 -1.47 9.75 14.30
C VAL A 164 -2.73 10.39 13.71
N ILE A 165 -3.91 9.80 13.94
CA ILE A 165 -5.18 10.35 13.44
C ILE A 165 -5.44 11.75 13.98
N ASN A 166 -5.28 11.93 15.30
CA ASN A 166 -5.50 13.23 15.94
C ASN A 166 -4.53 14.27 15.40
N SER A 167 -3.26 13.91 15.20
CA SER A 167 -2.24 14.78 14.62
C SER A 167 -2.59 15.19 13.19
N ILE A 168 -3.02 14.26 12.33
CA ILE A 168 -3.51 14.58 10.97
C ILE A 168 -4.63 15.62 11.03
N PHE A 169 -5.65 15.40 11.86
CA PHE A 169 -6.77 16.35 11.99
C PHE A 169 -6.35 17.73 12.51
N LYS A 170 -5.22 17.87 13.23
CA LYS A 170 -4.72 19.22 13.59
C LYS A 170 -4.37 20.03 12.35
N TYR A 171 -3.75 19.41 11.36
CA TYR A 171 -3.23 20.07 10.16
C TYR A 171 -4.15 20.05 8.95
N LEU A 172 -5.18 19.18 8.93
CA LEU A 172 -6.16 19.20 7.86
C LEU A 172 -6.96 20.51 7.82
N PRO A 173 -7.27 21.02 6.61
CA PRO A 173 -8.13 22.18 6.45
C PRO A 173 -9.59 21.84 6.76
N TYR A 174 -10.40 22.87 6.98
CA TYR A 174 -11.85 22.72 6.95
C TYR A 174 -12.31 22.53 5.51
N GLY A 175 -13.19 21.56 5.26
CA GLY A 175 -13.57 21.19 3.91
C GLY A 175 -14.82 20.32 3.83
N PRO A 176 -15.32 20.05 2.62
CA PRO A 176 -16.44 19.15 2.43
C PRO A 176 -16.02 17.69 2.60
N GLN A 177 -16.98 16.82 2.87
CA GLN A 177 -16.79 15.38 2.74
C GLN A 177 -16.60 15.02 1.25
N PHE A 178 -15.56 14.25 0.93
CA PHE A 178 -15.22 13.82 -0.43
C PHE A 178 -15.94 12.53 -0.84
N TYR A 179 -16.13 11.62 0.11
CA TYR A 179 -16.74 10.30 -0.09
C TYR A 179 -17.83 10.02 0.94
N ASP A 180 -18.80 9.17 0.59
CA ASP A 180 -19.85 8.73 1.51
C ASP A 180 -19.27 8.08 2.78
N GLU A 181 -20.01 8.10 3.88
CA GLU A 181 -19.56 7.67 5.22
C GLU A 181 -19.01 6.23 5.23
N ASP A 182 -19.65 5.33 4.49
CA ASP A 182 -19.30 3.90 4.41
C ASP A 182 -18.18 3.60 3.38
N THR A 183 -17.72 4.61 2.64
CA THR A 183 -16.66 4.40 1.65
C THR A 183 -15.32 4.24 2.37
N ILE A 184 -14.67 3.10 2.14
CA ILE A 184 -13.35 2.80 2.70
C ILE A 184 -12.25 2.88 1.63
N THR A 185 -12.57 2.60 0.38
CA THR A 185 -11.63 2.68 -0.74
C THR A 185 -12.37 2.93 -2.05
N ASP A 186 -11.69 3.58 -2.99
CA ASP A 186 -12.18 3.79 -4.36
C ASP A 186 -11.92 2.58 -5.27
N GLN A 187 -11.20 1.57 -4.77
CA GLN A 187 -10.83 0.42 -5.58
C GLN A 187 -12.01 -0.53 -5.83
N PRO A 188 -12.21 -0.97 -7.09
CA PRO A 188 -13.17 -2.01 -7.37
C PRO A 188 -12.69 -3.35 -6.76
N GLU A 189 -13.62 -4.17 -6.26
CA GLU A 189 -13.32 -5.47 -5.62
C GLU A 189 -12.38 -6.36 -6.45
N ARG A 190 -12.53 -6.34 -7.79
CA ARG A 190 -11.66 -7.08 -8.71
C ARG A 190 -10.18 -6.68 -8.57
N ALA A 191 -9.90 -5.39 -8.33
CA ALA A 191 -8.54 -4.89 -8.15
C ALA A 191 -7.97 -5.35 -6.81
N ILE A 192 -8.76 -5.25 -5.74
CA ILE A 192 -8.39 -5.77 -4.41
C ILE A 192 -8.10 -7.27 -4.49
N CYS A 193 -8.92 -8.03 -5.23
CA CYS A 193 -8.69 -9.47 -5.44
C CYS A 193 -7.41 -9.77 -6.22
N ALA A 194 -7.10 -9.02 -7.28
CA ALA A 194 -5.82 -9.15 -7.99
C ALA A 194 -4.64 -8.90 -7.06
N GLU A 195 -4.75 -7.88 -6.22
CA GLU A 195 -3.74 -7.51 -5.24
C GLU A 195 -3.57 -8.59 -4.16
N ILE A 196 -4.64 -9.19 -3.64
CA ILE A 196 -4.55 -10.33 -2.71
C ILE A 196 -3.76 -11.50 -3.33
N ILE A 197 -4.02 -11.87 -4.59
CA ILE A 197 -3.26 -12.92 -5.28
C ILE A 197 -1.79 -12.52 -5.38
N ARG A 198 -1.53 -11.26 -5.76
CA ARG A 198 -0.17 -10.73 -5.87
C ARG A 198 0.56 -10.77 -4.53
N GLU A 199 -0.11 -10.41 -3.43
CA GLU A 199 0.44 -10.50 -2.08
C GLU A 199 0.84 -11.94 -1.75
N LYS A 200 -0.04 -12.93 -2.02
CA LYS A 200 0.28 -14.34 -1.75
C LYS A 200 1.42 -14.85 -2.62
N ALA A 201 1.51 -14.38 -3.86
CA ALA A 201 2.66 -14.67 -4.72
C ALA A 201 3.94 -14.00 -4.19
N LEU A 202 3.88 -12.75 -3.72
CA LEU A 202 5.00 -12.08 -3.07
C LEU A 202 5.51 -12.88 -1.87
N HIS A 203 4.64 -13.38 -0.99
CA HIS A 203 5.05 -14.19 0.16
C HIS A 203 5.57 -15.59 -0.20
N ALA A 204 5.01 -16.22 -1.25
CA ALA A 204 5.30 -17.62 -1.56
C ALA A 204 6.54 -17.83 -2.44
N LEU A 205 6.85 -16.85 -3.30
CA LEU A 205 7.98 -16.90 -4.23
C LEU A 205 9.26 -16.39 -3.55
N ASN A 206 10.43 -16.47 -4.20
CA ASN A 206 11.71 -15.97 -3.68
C ASN A 206 12.53 -15.32 -4.79
N ASP A 207 13.65 -14.71 -4.41
CA ASP A 207 14.60 -14.07 -5.33
C ASP A 207 13.94 -12.98 -6.19
N GLU A 208 14.27 -12.88 -7.48
CA GLU A 208 13.76 -11.85 -8.38
C GLU A 208 12.34 -12.10 -8.89
N VAL A 209 11.87 -13.35 -8.82
CA VAL A 209 10.58 -13.79 -9.39
C VAL A 209 9.37 -12.93 -8.95
N PRO A 210 9.18 -12.62 -7.65
CA PRO A 210 8.04 -11.85 -7.17
C PRO A 210 8.04 -10.40 -7.65
N HIS A 211 9.19 -9.85 -8.06
CA HIS A 211 9.26 -8.48 -8.58
C HIS A 211 8.87 -8.41 -10.06
N GLY A 212 8.91 -9.54 -10.78
CA GLY A 212 8.55 -9.65 -12.20
C GLY A 212 7.10 -10.06 -12.46
N ILE A 213 6.22 -10.09 -11.44
CA ILE A 213 4.81 -10.49 -11.63
C ILE A 213 3.85 -9.32 -11.71
N ALA A 214 2.78 -9.50 -12.47
CA ALA A 214 1.54 -8.71 -12.43
C ALA A 214 0.35 -9.67 -12.32
N VAL A 215 -0.78 -9.22 -11.78
CA VAL A 215 -1.99 -10.03 -11.67
C VAL A 215 -3.16 -9.26 -12.24
N GLY A 216 -3.98 -9.93 -13.07
CA GLY A 216 -5.24 -9.40 -13.55
C GLY A 216 -6.38 -10.38 -13.30
N ILE A 217 -7.58 -9.86 -13.02
CA ILE A 217 -8.82 -10.64 -12.98
C ILE A 217 -9.42 -10.63 -14.38
N ASP A 218 -9.44 -11.79 -15.05
CA ASP A 218 -9.99 -11.96 -16.39
C ASP A 218 -11.53 -12.02 -16.35
N ARG A 219 -12.08 -12.63 -15.30
CA ARG A 219 -13.52 -12.78 -15.08
C ARG A 219 -13.85 -12.82 -13.59
N MET A 220 -14.92 -12.14 -13.21
CA MET A 220 -15.52 -12.23 -11.87
C MET A 220 -17.04 -12.25 -12.05
N LYS A 221 -17.70 -13.35 -11.68
CA LYS A 221 -19.16 -13.49 -11.79
C LYS A 221 -19.75 -14.13 -10.54
N THR A 222 -20.80 -13.51 -10.01
CA THR A 222 -21.57 -14.07 -8.91
C THR A 222 -22.55 -15.12 -9.42
N ARG A 223 -22.49 -16.31 -8.83
CA ARG A 223 -23.41 -17.42 -9.06
C ARG A 223 -24.21 -17.67 -7.78
N LYS A 224 -25.54 -17.63 -7.88
CA LYS A 224 -26.43 -17.99 -6.77
C LYS A 224 -26.47 -19.51 -6.60
N THR A 225 -26.46 -19.96 -5.35
CA THR A 225 -26.62 -21.36 -4.95
C THR A 225 -27.70 -21.48 -3.89
N LYS A 226 -28.12 -22.71 -3.58
CA LYS A 226 -29.12 -22.97 -2.52
C LYS A 226 -28.66 -22.48 -1.14
N SER A 227 -27.36 -22.37 -0.91
CA SER A 227 -26.74 -22.05 0.39
C SER A 227 -26.07 -20.66 0.41
N GLY A 228 -26.36 -19.78 -0.55
CA GLY A 228 -25.74 -18.45 -0.66
C GLY A 228 -25.14 -18.16 -2.03
N SER A 229 -24.26 -17.16 -2.12
CA SER A 229 -23.54 -16.78 -3.34
C SER A 229 -22.16 -17.45 -3.39
N ILE A 230 -21.72 -17.76 -4.61
CA ILE A 230 -20.33 -18.11 -4.93
C ILE A 230 -19.83 -17.12 -5.99
N ILE A 231 -18.66 -16.54 -5.81
CA ILE A 231 -17.98 -15.78 -6.85
C ILE A 231 -17.07 -16.72 -7.64
N ASP A 232 -17.41 -16.95 -8.91
CA ASP A 232 -16.53 -17.66 -9.85
C ASP A 232 -15.54 -16.63 -10.44
N MET A 233 -14.25 -16.84 -10.18
CA MET A 233 -13.18 -15.89 -10.50
C MET A 233 -12.08 -16.56 -11.32
N ASP A 234 -11.79 -15.99 -12.48
CA ASP A 234 -10.66 -16.37 -13.33
C ASP A 234 -9.60 -15.27 -13.27
N ALA A 235 -8.36 -15.62 -12.91
CA ALA A 235 -7.27 -14.66 -12.80
C ALA A 235 -5.96 -15.16 -13.44
N THR A 236 -5.24 -14.23 -14.06
CA THR A 236 -3.94 -14.50 -14.70
C THR A 236 -2.82 -13.85 -13.90
N ILE A 237 -1.85 -14.66 -13.48
CA ILE A 237 -0.53 -14.20 -13.03
C ILE A 237 0.37 -14.09 -14.27
N VAL A 238 0.83 -12.88 -14.57
CA VAL A 238 1.78 -12.60 -15.65
C VAL A 238 3.19 -12.58 -15.08
N CYS A 239 4.16 -13.15 -15.80
CA CYS A 239 5.58 -13.08 -15.48
C CYS A 239 6.43 -12.80 -16.72
N GLU A 240 7.68 -12.36 -16.52
CA GLU A 240 8.56 -11.94 -17.62
C GLU A 240 9.23 -13.08 -18.39
N ARG A 241 9.45 -14.23 -17.75
CA ARG A 241 10.30 -15.29 -18.29
C ARG A 241 9.65 -16.65 -18.14
N ASP A 242 9.91 -17.55 -19.09
CA ASP A 242 9.44 -18.94 -19.03
C ASP A 242 10.02 -19.69 -17.81
N SER A 243 11.25 -19.38 -17.41
CA SER A 243 11.83 -19.90 -16.15
C SER A 243 11.00 -19.51 -14.93
N HIS A 244 10.56 -18.24 -14.85
CA HIS A 244 9.70 -17.75 -13.76
C HIS A 244 8.34 -18.43 -13.79
N LYS A 245 7.76 -18.68 -14.98
CA LYS A 245 6.51 -19.44 -15.10
C LYS A 245 6.63 -20.82 -14.46
N GLY A 246 7.73 -21.53 -14.69
CA GLY A 246 8.01 -22.81 -14.05
C GLY A 246 8.03 -22.72 -12.52
N ILE A 247 8.68 -21.69 -11.97
CA ILE A 247 8.77 -21.45 -10.52
C ILE A 247 7.40 -21.11 -9.91
N ILE A 248 6.62 -20.26 -10.56
CA ILE A 248 5.28 -19.85 -10.09
C ILE A 248 4.32 -21.04 -10.07
N ILE A 249 4.40 -21.92 -11.07
CA ILE A 249 3.61 -23.15 -11.11
C ILE A 249 4.10 -24.12 -10.01
N GLY A 250 5.41 -24.30 -9.92
CA GLY A 250 6.06 -25.24 -8.99
C GLY A 250 5.86 -26.70 -9.41
N LYS A 251 6.62 -27.60 -8.78
CA LYS A 251 6.53 -29.05 -9.06
C LYS A 251 5.08 -29.53 -8.89
N GLN A 252 4.51 -30.13 -9.94
CA GLN A 252 3.11 -30.60 -9.97
C GLN A 252 2.06 -29.51 -9.62
N GLY A 253 2.36 -28.23 -9.88
CA GLY A 253 1.42 -27.13 -9.57
C GLY A 253 1.34 -26.76 -8.09
N SER A 254 2.24 -27.29 -7.25
CA SER A 254 2.22 -27.11 -5.79
C SER A 254 2.32 -25.65 -5.35
N MET A 255 3.14 -24.85 -6.03
CA MET A 255 3.32 -23.43 -5.71
C MET A 255 2.06 -22.62 -6.08
N LEU A 256 1.52 -22.83 -7.29
CA LEU A 256 0.30 -22.16 -7.73
C LEU A 256 -0.89 -22.53 -6.85
N LYS A 257 -0.98 -23.80 -6.41
CA LYS A 257 -2.00 -24.26 -5.45
C LYS A 257 -1.86 -23.56 -4.11
N LYS A 258 -0.64 -23.37 -3.60
CA LYS A 258 -0.37 -22.65 -2.34
C LYS A 258 -0.82 -21.18 -2.45
N ILE A 259 -0.42 -20.49 -3.52
CA ILE A 259 -0.83 -19.10 -3.80
C ILE A 259 -2.36 -19.00 -3.85
N GLY A 260 -3.01 -19.81 -4.69
CA GLY A 260 -4.45 -19.78 -4.87
C GLY A 260 -5.25 -20.14 -3.62
N THR A 261 -4.78 -21.10 -2.84
CA THR A 261 -5.43 -21.51 -1.58
C THR A 261 -5.43 -20.38 -0.56
N ASN A 262 -4.28 -19.73 -0.37
CA ASN A 262 -4.14 -18.63 0.58
C ASN A 262 -4.88 -17.37 0.10
N ALA A 263 -4.89 -17.10 -1.21
CA ALA A 263 -5.60 -15.98 -1.78
C ALA A 263 -7.12 -16.16 -1.63
N ARG A 264 -7.64 -17.34 -1.97
CA ARG A 264 -9.06 -17.69 -1.82
C ARG A 264 -9.54 -17.53 -0.38
N TYR A 265 -8.78 -18.02 0.61
CA TYR A 265 -9.14 -17.88 2.02
C TYR A 265 -9.35 -16.42 2.44
N GLU A 266 -8.48 -15.53 1.98
CA GLU A 266 -8.58 -14.11 2.30
C GLU A 266 -9.72 -13.43 1.53
N MET A 267 -9.90 -13.75 0.25
CA MET A 267 -11.00 -13.25 -0.57
C MET A 267 -12.38 -13.63 -0.01
N GLU A 268 -12.55 -14.86 0.50
CA GLU A 268 -13.82 -15.29 1.10
C GLU A 268 -14.21 -14.43 2.30
N ARG A 269 -13.23 -13.95 3.07
CA ARG A 269 -13.47 -13.06 4.22
C ARG A 269 -13.75 -11.63 3.78
N LEU A 270 -13.05 -11.15 2.74
CA LEU A 270 -13.25 -9.81 2.19
C LEU A 270 -14.64 -9.67 1.53
N LEU A 271 -15.03 -10.66 0.73
CA LEU A 271 -16.23 -10.62 -0.11
C LEU A 271 -17.47 -11.23 0.58
N ASP A 272 -17.31 -11.67 1.84
CA ASP A 272 -18.33 -12.33 2.66
C ASP A 272 -19.12 -13.44 1.93
N CYS A 273 -18.44 -14.20 1.07
CA CYS A 273 -19.03 -15.32 0.33
C CYS A 273 -17.98 -16.31 -0.14
N LYS A 274 -18.42 -17.45 -0.68
CA LYS A 274 -17.49 -18.48 -1.19
C LYS A 274 -16.88 -18.05 -2.51
N VAL A 275 -15.60 -18.37 -2.72
CA VAL A 275 -14.87 -18.00 -3.93
C VAL A 275 -14.36 -19.24 -4.64
N ASN A 276 -14.71 -19.40 -5.91
CA ASN A 276 -14.16 -20.41 -6.80
C ASN A 276 -13.09 -19.76 -7.68
N LEU A 277 -11.84 -19.78 -7.21
CA LEU A 277 -10.70 -19.14 -7.85
C LEU A 277 -9.97 -20.10 -8.79
N LYS A 278 -9.84 -19.72 -10.06
CA LYS A 278 -8.97 -20.35 -11.05
C LYS A 278 -7.82 -19.44 -11.41
N LEU A 279 -6.60 -19.98 -11.39
CA LEU A 279 -5.38 -19.25 -11.67
C LEU A 279 -4.68 -19.79 -12.92
N TRP A 280 -4.25 -18.89 -13.79
CA TRP A 280 -3.37 -19.18 -14.92
C TRP A 280 -2.04 -18.43 -14.77
N VAL A 281 -0.99 -18.97 -15.38
CA VAL A 281 0.31 -18.30 -15.46
C VAL A 281 0.67 -18.07 -16.92
N LYS A 282 0.83 -16.81 -17.31
CA LYS A 282 1.20 -16.39 -18.68
C LYS A 282 2.55 -15.67 -18.68
N VAL A 283 3.31 -15.84 -19.75
CA VAL A 283 4.57 -15.12 -19.95
C VAL A 283 4.31 -13.91 -20.86
N LYS A 284 4.74 -12.74 -20.41
CA LYS A 284 4.81 -11.51 -21.19
C LYS A 284 6.21 -10.94 -20.99
N LYS A 285 7.07 -11.15 -21.99
CA LYS A 285 8.48 -10.74 -21.94
C LYS A 285 8.59 -9.24 -21.68
N ASP A 286 9.50 -8.90 -20.77
CA ASP A 286 9.92 -7.53 -20.44
C ASP A 286 8.75 -6.55 -20.22
N TRP A 287 7.67 -7.03 -19.60
CA TRP A 287 6.46 -6.23 -19.46
C TRP A 287 6.69 -4.98 -18.59
N ARG A 288 7.65 -5.00 -17.66
CA ARG A 288 8.03 -3.85 -16.81
C ARG A 288 8.77 -2.74 -17.56
N ASP A 289 9.14 -2.98 -18.82
CA ASP A 289 9.77 -2.00 -19.71
C ASP A 289 8.85 -1.63 -20.91
N SER A 290 7.61 -2.12 -20.90
CA SER A 290 6.62 -1.85 -21.93
C SER A 290 5.51 -0.94 -21.42
N ASP A 291 5.49 0.32 -21.86
CA ASP A 291 4.48 1.30 -21.46
C ASP A 291 3.04 0.81 -21.73
N PHE A 292 2.85 0.13 -22.86
CA PHE A 292 1.56 -0.47 -23.22
C PHE A 292 1.12 -1.53 -22.20
N LEU A 293 2.02 -2.44 -21.81
CA LEU A 293 1.67 -3.51 -20.86
C LEU A 293 1.51 -2.98 -19.44
N ILE A 294 2.36 -2.04 -19.02
CA ILE A 294 2.26 -1.32 -17.75
C ILE A 294 0.86 -0.69 -17.63
N LYS A 295 0.44 0.09 -18.64
CA LYS A 295 -0.91 0.67 -18.68
C LYS A 295 -2.02 -0.38 -18.66
N ASN A 296 -1.87 -1.49 -19.38
CA ASN A 296 -2.88 -2.56 -19.41
C ASN A 296 -3.03 -3.30 -18.08
N PHE A 297 -1.97 -3.35 -17.25
CA PHE A 297 -2.03 -3.91 -15.91
C PHE A 297 -2.54 -2.93 -14.85
N GLY A 298 -3.02 -1.75 -15.28
CA GLY A 298 -3.61 -0.75 -14.39
C GLY A 298 -2.60 0.24 -13.81
N TYR A 299 -1.32 0.14 -14.17
CA TYR A 299 -0.30 1.11 -13.80
C TYR A 299 -0.36 2.28 -14.79
N LYS A 300 -1.26 3.23 -14.54
CA LYS A 300 -1.46 4.41 -15.37
C LYS A 300 -1.15 5.67 -14.56
N GLU A 301 -0.60 6.68 -15.20
CA GLU A 301 -0.69 8.04 -14.67
C GLU A 301 -2.12 8.50 -14.91
N GLU A 302 -2.80 8.93 -13.86
CA GLU A 302 -4.06 9.70 -14.02
C GLU A 302 -3.63 11.07 -14.56
N GLU A 303 -4.24 11.48 -15.69
CA GLU A 303 -4.08 12.83 -16.27
C GLU A 303 -4.71 13.90 -15.38
#